data_AF-A0AAE4BS54-F1
#
_entry.id   AF-A0AAE4BS54-F1
#
_cell.length_a   1.000
_cell.length_b   1.000
_cell.length_c   1.000
_cell.angle_alpha   90.00
_cell.angle_beta   90.00
_cell.angle_gamma   90.00
#
_symmetry.space_group_name_H-M   'P 1'
#
loop_
_entity.id
_entity.type
_entity.pdbx_description
1 polymer ?
#
loop_
_entity_poly.entity_id
_entity_poly.type
_entity_poly.pdbx_seq_one_letter_code
_entity_poly.pdbx_strand_id
1 'polypeptide(L)'
;MKSSLIKKSLICLFLMSFFACNNNETNSDYSRILGKVERHSNEGNLTMAIKELDKGIKLYSDSSELYLQKMMYLIRNKEHQNLSKHLDIMIDQEINMNAAYTYKGLLFDHSNELDSAYKYYKLGHELSQQQNLSKEESALDELLFLELIGEDSLARIRRTEIVEQFSDNQHVNTFIYILETKGIQEYKKQMINVN
;
A
#
# COMPACT_ATOMS: atom_id res chain seq x y z
N MET A 1 11.05 -22.79 -7.97
CA MET A 1 11.53 -21.46 -8.38
C MET A 1 10.73 -20.44 -7.59
N LYS A 2 11.39 -19.64 -6.73
CA LYS A 2 10.72 -18.53 -6.06
C LYS A 2 10.29 -17.55 -7.15
N SER A 3 8.98 -17.37 -7.32
CA SER A 3 8.44 -16.31 -8.17
C SER A 3 9.09 -15.00 -7.74
N SER A 4 9.68 -14.27 -8.68
CA SER A 4 10.09 -12.88 -8.45
C SER A 4 8.80 -12.06 -8.34
N LEU A 5 8.13 -12.18 -7.21
CA LEU A 5 6.99 -11.36 -6.85
C LEU A 5 7.49 -9.93 -6.85
N ILE A 6 6.95 -9.15 -7.78
CA ILE A 6 7.21 -7.72 -7.92
C ILE A 6 6.90 -7.11 -6.55
N LYS A 7 7.95 -6.78 -5.79
CA LYS A 7 7.85 -5.96 -4.59
C LYS A 7 7.45 -4.57 -5.07
N LYS A 8 6.15 -4.29 -5.06
CA LYS A 8 5.61 -2.99 -5.49
C LYS A 8 5.84 -2.01 -4.34
N SER A 9 6.47 -0.87 -4.63
CA SER A 9 6.61 0.21 -3.65
C SER A 9 5.23 0.69 -3.18
N LEU A 10 5.14 1.24 -1.97
CA LEU A 10 3.87 1.74 -1.43
C LEU A 10 3.29 2.87 -2.31
N ILE A 11 4.17 3.66 -2.93
CA ILE A 11 3.84 4.67 -3.92
C ILE A 11 3.26 4.04 -5.18
N CYS A 12 3.83 2.92 -5.65
CA CYS A 12 3.22 2.12 -6.71
C CYS A 12 1.86 1.55 -6.31
N LEU A 13 1.64 1.13 -5.05
CA LEU A 13 0.32 0.66 -4.60
C LEU A 13 -0.71 1.80 -4.55
N PHE A 14 -0.30 2.99 -4.10
CA PHE A 14 -1.13 4.20 -4.12
C PHE A 14 -1.48 4.62 -5.55
N LEU A 15 -0.50 4.65 -6.47
CA LEU A 15 -0.72 4.99 -7.88
C LEU A 15 -1.46 3.87 -8.65
N MET A 16 -1.33 2.60 -8.25
CA MET A 16 -2.10 1.49 -8.83
C MET A 16 -3.56 1.48 -8.38
N SER A 17 -3.92 2.15 -7.29
CA SER A 17 -5.33 2.44 -7.00
C SER A 17 -5.99 3.32 -8.08
N PHE A 18 -5.19 4.03 -8.89
CA PHE A 18 -5.63 4.76 -10.08
C PHE A 18 -5.45 4.00 -11.39
N PHE A 19 -4.50 3.05 -11.47
CA PHE A 19 -4.25 2.25 -12.67
C PHE A 19 -4.17 0.76 -12.35
N ALA A 20 -5.22 0.03 -12.75
CA ALA A 20 -5.28 -1.42 -12.67
C ALA A 20 -4.07 -2.03 -13.41
N CYS A 21 -3.23 -2.75 -12.67
CA CYS A 21 -2.04 -3.38 -13.22
C CYS A 21 -2.38 -4.84 -13.54
N ASN A 22 -2.65 -5.11 -14.82
CA ASN A 22 -2.61 -6.46 -15.39
C ASN A 22 -1.16 -6.90 -15.56
N ASN A 23 -0.82 -8.14 -15.19
CA ASN A 23 -0.01 -9.00 -16.06
C ASN A 23 -0.05 -10.48 -15.66
N ASN A 24 0.04 -11.28 -16.72
CA ASN A 24 -0.25 -12.71 -16.84
C ASN A 24 0.78 -13.64 -16.18
N GLU A 25 0.31 -14.72 -15.56
CA GLU A 25 0.33 -16.10 -16.10
C GLU A 25 -0.40 -16.97 -15.08
N THR A 26 -1.37 -17.80 -15.51
CA THR A 26 -2.22 -18.51 -14.54
C THR A 26 -2.47 -19.95 -14.92
N ASN A 27 -2.09 -20.82 -13.99
CA ASN A 27 -2.85 -22.02 -13.67
C ASN A 27 -4.35 -21.69 -13.70
N SER A 28 -5.16 -22.51 -14.38
CA SER A 28 -6.59 -22.24 -14.64
C SER A 28 -7.37 -21.89 -13.37
N ASP A 29 -6.97 -22.43 -12.21
CA ASP A 29 -7.62 -22.15 -10.94
C ASP A 29 -7.30 -20.78 -10.35
N TYR A 30 -6.07 -20.29 -10.51
CA TYR A 30 -5.67 -18.95 -10.03
C TYR A 30 -6.43 -17.86 -10.78
N SER A 31 -6.46 -17.95 -12.13
CA SER A 31 -7.24 -17.04 -12.97
C SER A 31 -8.73 -17.08 -12.63
N ARG A 32 -9.26 -18.27 -12.37
CA ARG A 32 -10.66 -18.45 -11.99
C ARG A 32 -10.98 -17.78 -10.66
N ILE A 33 -10.06 -17.78 -9.69
CA ILE A 33 -10.23 -17.06 -8.43
C ILE A 33 -10.25 -15.56 -8.69
N LEU A 34 -9.24 -15.02 -9.38
CA LEU A 34 -9.19 -13.59 -9.67
C LEU A 34 -10.40 -13.10 -10.48
N GLY A 35 -10.85 -13.87 -11.47
CA GLY A 35 -12.06 -13.55 -12.23
C GLY A 35 -13.34 -13.53 -11.39
N LYS A 36 -13.43 -14.32 -10.31
CA LYS A 36 -14.55 -14.22 -9.36
C LYS A 36 -14.42 -13.03 -8.42
N VAL A 37 -13.21 -12.74 -7.95
CA VAL A 37 -12.91 -11.54 -7.13
C VAL A 37 -13.32 -10.29 -7.89
N GLU A 38 -12.90 -10.16 -9.13
CA GLU A 38 -13.25 -9.03 -10.00
C GLU A 38 -14.76 -8.93 -10.23
N ARG A 39 -15.42 -10.05 -10.56
CA ARG A 39 -16.88 -10.07 -10.75
C ARG A 39 -17.62 -9.57 -9.50
N HIS A 40 -17.29 -10.11 -8.33
CA HIS A 40 -17.92 -9.69 -7.08
C HIS A 40 -17.60 -8.22 -6.74
N SER A 41 -16.38 -7.75 -7.01
CA SER A 41 -16.02 -6.34 -6.85
C SER A 41 -16.86 -5.42 -7.74
N ASN A 42 -17.04 -5.79 -9.01
CA ASN A 42 -17.82 -5.01 -9.99
C ASN A 42 -19.31 -4.99 -9.65
N GLU A 43 -19.81 -6.05 -9.01
CA GLU A 43 -21.17 -6.12 -8.44
C GLU A 43 -21.31 -5.35 -7.11
N GLY A 44 -20.23 -4.74 -6.59
CA GLY A 44 -20.20 -4.07 -5.29
C GLY A 44 -20.19 -5.01 -4.08
N ASN A 45 -20.09 -6.32 -4.29
CA ASN A 45 -20.09 -7.34 -3.24
C ASN A 45 -18.67 -7.62 -2.71
N LEU A 46 -18.12 -6.63 -2.01
CA LEU A 46 -16.74 -6.68 -1.47
C LEU A 46 -16.53 -7.87 -0.52
N THR A 47 -17.53 -8.22 0.28
CA THR A 47 -17.48 -9.36 1.20
C THR A 47 -17.26 -10.69 0.46
N MET A 48 -17.91 -10.88 -0.69
CA MET A 48 -17.70 -12.08 -1.50
C MET A 48 -16.36 -12.07 -2.23
N ALA A 49 -15.88 -10.91 -2.67
CA ALA A 49 -14.53 -10.77 -3.21
C ALA A 49 -13.45 -11.17 -2.18
N ILE A 50 -13.59 -10.72 -0.93
CA ILE A 50 -12.70 -11.10 0.18
C ILE A 50 -12.74 -12.61 0.44
N LYS A 51 -13.93 -13.24 0.43
CA LYS A 51 -14.06 -14.69 0.60
C LYS A 51 -13.39 -15.50 -0.51
N GLU A 52 -13.43 -15.04 -1.75
CA GLU A 52 -12.71 -15.70 -2.85
C GLU A 52 -11.19 -15.50 -2.72
N LEU A 53 -10.73 -14.35 -2.22
CA LEU A 53 -9.32 -14.14 -1.88
C LEU A 53 -8.84 -15.04 -0.74
N ASP A 54 -9.66 -15.25 0.30
CA ASP A 54 -9.35 -16.21 1.37
C ASP A 54 -9.18 -17.63 0.83
N LYS A 55 -9.99 -18.04 -0.15
CA LYS A 55 -9.82 -19.33 -0.84
C LYS A 55 -8.53 -19.36 -1.65
N GLY A 56 -8.22 -18.28 -2.36
CA GLY A 56 -6.99 -18.15 -3.13
C GLY A 56 -5.75 -18.24 -2.27
N ILE A 57 -5.70 -17.49 -1.17
CA ILE A 57 -4.58 -17.49 -0.23
C ILE A 57 -4.33 -18.89 0.36
N LYS A 58 -5.39 -19.66 0.63
CA LYS A 58 -5.23 -21.06 1.09
C LYS A 58 -4.57 -21.97 0.05
N LEU A 59 -4.80 -21.71 -1.24
CA LEU A 59 -4.26 -22.51 -2.35
C LEU A 59 -2.89 -22.01 -2.81
N TYR A 60 -2.63 -20.72 -2.66
CA TYR A 60 -1.44 -20.00 -3.14
C TYR A 60 -0.92 -19.09 -2.02
N SER A 61 -0.48 -19.71 -0.92
CA SER A 61 -0.12 -19.01 0.33
C SER A 61 1.09 -18.09 0.23
N ASP A 62 1.88 -18.21 -0.83
CA ASP A 62 3.03 -17.35 -1.12
C ASP A 62 2.70 -16.22 -2.12
N SER A 63 1.46 -16.14 -2.62
CA SER A 63 1.07 -15.10 -3.59
C SER A 63 0.87 -13.75 -2.92
N SER A 64 1.90 -12.90 -2.97
CA SER A 64 1.79 -11.54 -2.45
C SER A 64 0.70 -10.70 -3.13
N GLU A 65 0.34 -11.02 -4.38
CA GLU A 65 -0.77 -10.36 -5.08
C GLU A 65 -2.10 -10.58 -4.35
N LEU A 66 -2.41 -11.82 -3.97
CA LEU A 66 -3.67 -12.15 -3.28
C LEU A 66 -3.76 -11.46 -1.92
N TYR A 67 -2.64 -11.40 -1.19
CA TYR A 67 -2.55 -10.68 0.08
C TYR A 67 -2.78 -9.17 -0.10
N LEU A 68 -2.15 -8.55 -1.10
CA LEU A 68 -2.32 -7.13 -1.38
C LEU A 68 -3.75 -6.82 -1.83
N GLN A 69 -4.34 -7.62 -2.72
CA GLN A 69 -5.73 -7.43 -3.13
C GLN A 69 -6.67 -7.54 -1.93
N LYS A 70 -6.49 -8.54 -1.06
CA LYS A 70 -7.33 -8.69 0.14
C LYS A 70 -7.21 -7.49 1.07
N MET A 71 -6.00 -6.99 1.30
CA MET A 71 -5.77 -5.75 2.05
C MET A 71 -6.57 -4.58 1.46
N MET A 72 -6.49 -4.36 0.14
CA MET A 72 -7.24 -3.30 -0.56
C MET A 72 -8.76 -3.47 -0.42
N TYR A 73 -9.29 -4.69 -0.52
CA TYR A 73 -10.72 -4.94 -0.34
C TYR A 73 -11.18 -4.73 1.10
N LEU A 74 -10.37 -5.11 2.11
CA LEU A 74 -10.66 -4.86 3.52
C LEU A 74 -10.72 -3.35 3.82
N ILE A 75 -9.81 -2.56 3.22
CA ILE A 75 -9.84 -1.10 3.25
C ILE A 75 -11.14 -0.57 2.62
N ARG A 76 -11.44 -0.99 1.38
CA ARG A 76 -12.66 -0.56 0.67
C ARG A 76 -13.94 -0.93 1.43
N ASN A 77 -13.95 -2.05 2.14
CA ASN A 77 -15.09 -2.51 2.95
C ASN A 77 -15.11 -1.94 4.38
N LYS A 78 -14.15 -1.07 4.74
CA LYS A 78 -14.00 -0.45 6.07
C LYS A 78 -13.88 -1.46 7.21
N GLU A 79 -13.31 -2.64 6.94
CA GLU A 79 -13.14 -3.72 7.92
C GLU A 79 -11.82 -3.60 8.69
N HIS A 80 -11.62 -2.52 9.46
CA HIS A 80 -10.32 -2.21 10.08
C HIS A 80 -9.79 -3.30 11.02
N GLN A 81 -10.66 -3.99 11.75
CA GLN A 81 -10.24 -5.10 12.63
C GLN A 81 -9.70 -6.29 11.83
N ASN A 82 -10.34 -6.62 10.70
CA ASN A 82 -9.89 -7.72 9.84
C ASN A 82 -8.66 -7.29 9.01
N LEU A 83 -8.58 -6.01 8.64
CA LEU A 83 -7.37 -5.42 8.05
C LEU A 83 -6.18 -5.57 9.00
N SER A 84 -6.32 -5.18 10.26
CA SER A 84 -5.24 -5.31 11.27
C SER A 84 -4.72 -6.75 11.37
N LYS A 85 -5.61 -7.73 11.52
CA LYS A 85 -5.23 -9.16 11.54
C LYS A 85 -4.56 -9.62 10.24
N HIS A 86 -5.03 -9.14 9.10
CA HIS A 86 -4.46 -9.48 7.80
C HIS A 86 -3.05 -8.90 7.63
N LEU A 87 -2.81 -7.68 8.12
CA LEU A 87 -1.48 -7.06 8.13
C LEU A 87 -0.52 -7.82 9.04
N ASP A 88 -0.98 -8.30 10.20
CA ASP A 88 -0.17 -9.16 11.08
C ASP A 88 0.27 -10.44 10.35
N ILE A 89 -0.65 -11.10 9.64
CA ILE A 89 -0.31 -12.28 8.82
C ILE A 89 0.71 -11.94 7.73
N MET A 90 0.56 -10.79 7.06
CA MET A 90 1.52 -10.34 6.03
C MET A 90 2.92 -10.13 6.63
N ILE A 91 3.02 -9.57 7.83
CA ILE A 91 4.29 -9.38 8.54
C ILE A 91 4.90 -10.72 8.93
N ASP A 92 4.10 -11.60 9.55
CA ASP A 92 4.56 -12.91 10.03
C ASP A 92 5.04 -13.82 8.89
N GLN A 93 4.45 -13.69 7.70
CA GLN A 93 4.81 -14.46 6.51
C GLN A 93 5.81 -13.76 5.60
N GLU A 94 6.35 -12.60 6.01
CA GLU A 94 7.29 -11.79 5.23
C GLU A 94 6.75 -11.34 3.85
N ILE A 95 5.44 -11.16 3.74
CA ILE A 95 4.74 -10.77 2.50
C ILE A 95 4.56 -9.25 2.47
N ASN A 96 5.29 -8.57 1.58
CA ASN A 96 5.19 -7.10 1.40
C ASN A 96 5.21 -6.32 2.73
N MET A 97 6.18 -6.64 3.58
CA MET A 97 6.26 -6.14 4.95
C MET A 97 6.27 -4.60 5.05
N ASN A 98 6.91 -3.91 4.11
CA ASN A 98 6.92 -2.45 4.07
C ASN A 98 5.49 -1.89 3.98
N ALA A 99 4.67 -2.42 3.07
CA ALA A 99 3.27 -2.04 2.98
C ALA A 99 2.50 -2.42 4.24
N ALA A 100 2.71 -3.63 4.75
CA ALA A 100 2.02 -4.09 5.95
C ALA A 100 2.28 -3.18 7.16
N TYR A 101 3.53 -2.79 7.38
CA TYR A 101 3.89 -1.86 8.45
C TYR A 101 3.34 -0.46 8.22
N THR A 102 3.41 0.11 7.02
CA THR A 102 2.84 1.45 6.79
C THR A 102 1.33 1.48 7.04
N TYR A 103 0.59 0.45 6.61
CA TYR A 103 -0.85 0.35 6.89
C TYR A 103 -1.15 0.10 8.38
N LYS A 104 -0.29 -0.62 9.12
CA LYS A 104 -0.41 -0.68 10.58
C LYS A 104 -0.20 0.69 11.21
N GLY A 105 0.81 1.44 10.75
CA GLY A 105 1.04 2.81 11.20
C GLY A 105 -0.19 3.68 11.01
N LEU A 106 -0.82 3.61 9.84
CA LEU A 106 -2.07 4.34 9.53
C LEU A 106 -3.23 3.95 10.46
N LEU A 107 -3.38 2.68 10.82
CA LEU A 107 -4.44 2.24 11.75
C LEU A 107 -4.21 2.74 13.18
N PHE A 108 -2.96 2.76 13.65
CA PHE A 108 -2.61 3.31 14.96
C PHE A 108 -2.78 4.84 14.99
N ASP A 109 -2.35 5.52 13.93
CA ASP A 109 -2.52 6.96 13.76
C ASP A 109 -4.00 7.36 13.80
N HIS A 110 -4.85 6.62 13.08
CA HIS A 110 -6.30 6.78 13.13
C HIS A 110 -6.89 6.58 14.53
N SER A 111 -6.29 5.71 15.33
CA SER A 111 -6.67 5.46 16.72
C SER A 111 -6.01 6.42 17.72
N ASN A 112 -5.28 7.43 17.22
CA ASN A 112 -4.50 8.41 17.98
C ASN A 112 -3.40 7.78 18.87
N GLU A 113 -2.91 6.60 18.50
CA GLU A 113 -1.79 5.89 19.14
C GLU A 113 -0.47 6.26 18.46
N LEU A 114 -0.04 7.51 18.63
CA LEU A 114 1.03 8.12 17.83
C LEU A 114 2.40 7.44 17.98
N ASP A 115 2.77 6.94 19.16
CA ASP A 115 4.03 6.23 19.36
C ASP A 115 4.08 4.91 18.55
N SER A 116 2.97 4.18 18.55
CA SER A 116 2.81 2.98 17.74
C SER A 116 2.82 3.31 16.25
N ALA A 117 2.13 4.39 15.85
CA ALA A 117 2.13 4.86 14.47
C ALA A 117 3.54 5.16 13.97
N TYR A 118 4.30 5.98 14.72
CA TYR A 118 5.69 6.32 14.42
C TYR A 118 6.56 5.06 14.27
N LYS A 119 6.48 4.14 15.24
CA LYS A 119 7.23 2.88 15.21
C LYS A 119 6.99 2.12 13.90
N TYR A 120 5.73 1.98 13.50
CA TYR A 120 5.38 1.22 12.30
C TYR A 120 5.71 1.95 10.99
N TYR A 121 5.53 3.27 10.92
CA TYR A 121 5.99 4.05 9.76
C TYR A 121 7.49 3.94 9.56
N LYS A 122 8.26 4.05 10.66
CA LYS A 122 9.71 3.90 10.63
C LYS A 122 10.14 2.53 10.13
N LEU A 123 9.55 1.45 10.66
CA LEU A 123 9.83 0.09 10.19
C LEU A 123 9.50 -0.11 8.71
N GLY A 124 8.39 0.45 8.24
CA GLY A 124 7.99 0.41 6.84
C GLY A 124 9.00 1.11 5.93
N HIS A 125 9.45 2.31 6.33
CA HIS A 125 10.46 3.09 5.64
C HIS A 125 11.84 2.41 5.65
N GLU A 126 12.33 1.92 6.80
CA GLU A 126 13.62 1.23 6.87
C GLU A 126 13.67 0.00 5.95
N LEU A 127 12.56 -0.73 5.81
CA LEU A 127 12.46 -1.86 4.88
C LEU A 127 12.31 -1.45 3.42
N SER A 128 11.78 -0.26 3.12
CA SER A 128 11.74 0.26 1.75
C SER A 128 13.16 0.57 1.27
N GLN A 129 14.00 1.15 2.14
CA GLN A 129 15.39 1.52 1.84
C GLN A 129 16.29 0.30 1.59
N GLN A 130 15.92 -0.88 2.09
CA GLN A 130 16.61 -2.14 1.82
C GLN A 130 16.22 -2.77 0.47
N GLN A 131 15.22 -2.21 -0.23
CA GLN A 131 14.79 -2.68 -1.54
C GLN A 131 15.54 -1.91 -2.65
N ASN A 132 15.64 -2.52 -3.84
CA ASN A 132 16.21 -1.87 -5.02
C ASN A 132 15.22 -0.87 -5.63
N LEU A 133 14.89 0.19 -4.88
CA LEU A 133 14.04 1.28 -5.36
C LEU A 133 14.78 2.13 -6.38
N SER A 134 14.03 2.72 -7.32
CA SER A 134 14.58 3.80 -8.14
C SER A 134 14.89 5.03 -7.29
N LYS A 135 15.68 5.97 -7.82
CA LYS A 135 15.99 7.23 -7.10
C LYS A 135 14.72 8.03 -6.79
N GLU A 136 13.79 8.04 -7.74
CA GLU A 136 12.47 8.67 -7.64
C GLU A 136 11.65 8.02 -6.52
N GLU A 137 11.53 6.68 -6.54
CA GLU A 137 10.77 5.95 -5.53
C GLU A 137 11.34 6.13 -4.13
N SER A 138 12.67 6.09 -4.00
CA SER A 138 13.36 6.34 -2.73
C SER A 138 13.08 7.74 -2.19
N ALA A 139 13.09 8.75 -3.06
CA ALA A 139 12.87 10.13 -2.64
C ALA A 139 11.41 10.38 -2.24
N LEU A 140 10.47 9.83 -3.01
CA LEU A 140 9.05 9.90 -2.67
C LEU A 140 8.71 9.14 -1.37
N ASP A 141 9.39 8.01 -1.11
CA ASP A 141 9.17 7.22 0.10
C ASP A 141 9.66 7.96 1.35
N GLU A 142 10.84 8.59 1.26
CA GLU A 142 11.36 9.46 2.30
C GLU A 142 10.44 10.66 2.56
N LEU A 143 9.96 11.33 1.50
CA LEU A 143 9.01 12.43 1.64
C LEU A 143 7.72 11.96 2.34
N LEU A 144 7.15 10.83 1.91
CA LEU A 144 5.94 10.29 2.52
C LEU A 144 6.18 9.95 3.99
N PHE A 145 7.33 9.36 4.34
CA PHE A 145 7.67 9.08 5.73
C PHE A 145 7.69 10.36 6.58
N LEU A 146 8.39 11.41 6.13
CA LEU A 146 8.47 12.69 6.83
C LEU A 146 7.09 13.32 7.05
N GLU A 147 6.23 13.28 6.02
CA GLU A 147 4.84 13.74 6.11
C GLU A 147 4.03 12.92 7.12
N LEU A 148 4.16 11.59 7.11
CA LEU A 148 3.40 10.71 8.00
C LEU A 148 3.73 10.96 9.48
N ILE A 149 4.99 11.24 9.80
CA ILE A 149 5.47 11.52 11.17
C ILE A 149 5.33 13.00 11.58
N GLY A 150 4.91 13.90 10.68
CA GLY A 150 4.70 15.31 10.97
C GLY A 150 5.97 16.16 11.02
N GLU A 151 7.05 15.74 10.35
CA GLU A 151 8.29 16.52 10.25
C GLU A 151 8.20 17.58 9.13
N ASP A 152 7.26 18.51 9.26
CA ASP A 152 6.83 19.44 8.20
C ASP A 152 7.99 20.25 7.59
N SER A 153 8.95 20.67 8.41
CA SER A 153 10.11 21.45 7.95
C SER A 153 11.01 20.62 7.03
N LEU A 154 11.29 19.36 7.41
CA LEU A 154 12.10 18.45 6.60
C LEU A 154 11.33 18.02 5.36
N ALA A 155 10.04 17.72 5.48
CA ALA A 155 9.20 17.34 4.35
C ALA A 155 9.11 18.47 3.31
N ARG A 156 9.06 19.74 3.75
CA ARG A 156 9.10 20.90 2.85
C ARG A 156 10.42 21.01 2.09
N ILE A 157 11.56 20.90 2.78
CA ILE A 157 12.88 20.92 2.13
C ILE A 157 12.97 19.79 1.13
N ARG A 158 12.59 18.58 1.55
CA ARG A 158 12.67 17.38 0.73
C ARG A 158 11.80 17.47 -0.53
N ARG A 159 10.58 18.03 -0.42
CA ARG A 159 9.75 18.34 -1.59
C ARG A 159 10.47 19.21 -2.62
N THR A 160 11.07 20.31 -2.18
CA THR A 160 11.77 21.23 -3.08
C THR A 160 12.90 20.52 -3.82
N GLU A 161 13.71 19.73 -3.11
CA GLU A 161 14.78 18.93 -3.72
C GLU A 161 14.24 17.93 -4.76
N ILE A 162 13.12 17.26 -4.46
CA ILE A 162 12.51 16.28 -5.37
C ILE A 162 12.00 16.96 -6.63
N VAL A 163 11.32 18.12 -6.52
CA VAL A 163 10.83 18.87 -7.68
C VAL A 163 11.99 19.35 -8.55
N GLU A 164 13.09 19.83 -7.95
CA GLU A 164 14.27 20.25 -8.70
C GLU A 164 14.98 19.07 -9.37
N GLN A 165 15.11 17.95 -8.67
CA GLN A 165 15.81 16.76 -9.16
C GLN A 165 15.02 16.02 -10.26
N PHE A 166 13.69 16.02 -10.18
CA PHE A 166 12.81 15.23 -11.03
C PHE A 166 11.73 16.08 -11.72
N SER A 167 12.08 17.30 -12.13
CA SER A 167 11.16 18.30 -12.70
C SER A 167 10.30 17.78 -13.86
N ASP A 168 10.85 16.88 -14.67
CA ASP A 168 10.20 16.35 -15.87
C ASP A 168 9.42 15.05 -15.59
N ASN A 169 9.46 14.55 -14.35
CA ASN A 169 8.80 13.30 -13.99
C ASN A 169 7.34 13.55 -13.58
N GLN A 170 6.41 13.23 -14.50
CA GLN A 170 4.98 13.41 -14.29
C GLN A 170 4.45 12.66 -13.05
N HIS A 171 4.96 11.46 -12.74
CA HIS A 171 4.51 10.67 -11.59
C HIS A 171 4.91 11.33 -10.26
N VAL A 172 6.15 11.81 -10.18
CA VAL A 172 6.66 12.55 -9.02
C VAL A 172 5.84 13.83 -8.80
N ASN A 173 5.68 14.63 -9.86
CA ASN A 173 4.93 15.89 -9.80
C ASN A 173 3.46 15.66 -9.39
N THR A 174 2.83 14.59 -9.90
CA THR A 174 1.45 14.24 -9.52
C THR A 174 1.35 13.88 -8.04
N PHE A 175 2.29 13.10 -7.52
CA PHE A 175 2.30 12.71 -6.11
C PHE A 175 2.49 13.92 -5.19
N ILE A 176 3.46 14.79 -5.50
CA ILE A 176 3.70 16.02 -4.74
C ILE A 176 2.48 16.93 -4.76
N TYR A 177 1.87 17.13 -5.94
CA TYR A 177 0.64 17.92 -6.07
C TYR A 177 -0.49 17.37 -5.20
N ILE A 178 -0.67 16.05 -5.13
CA ILE A 178 -1.68 15.43 -4.27
C ILE A 178 -1.40 15.74 -2.80
N LEU A 179 -0.16 15.59 -2.35
CA LEU A 179 0.22 15.89 -0.96
C LEU A 179 0.02 17.37 -0.62
N GLU A 180 0.36 18.28 -1.53
CA GLU A 180 0.21 19.73 -1.31
C GLU A 180 -1.25 20.19 -1.30
N THR A 181 -2.07 19.66 -2.21
CA THR A 181 -3.45 20.12 -2.38
C THR A 181 -4.42 19.48 -1.40
N LYS A 182 -4.24 18.19 -1.11
CA LYS A 182 -5.12 17.46 -0.21
C LYS A 182 -4.58 17.43 1.22
N GLY A 183 -3.27 17.56 1.39
CA GLY A 183 -2.61 17.42 2.68
C GLY A 183 -2.46 15.96 3.09
N ILE A 184 -1.52 15.70 3.99
CA ILE A 184 -1.25 14.36 4.52
C ILE A 184 -2.46 13.76 5.26
N GLN A 185 -3.30 14.59 5.88
CA GLN A 185 -4.47 14.12 6.61
C GLN A 185 -5.51 13.47 5.68
N GLU A 186 -5.77 14.09 4.53
CA GLU A 186 -6.66 13.54 3.53
C GLU A 186 -6.07 12.29 2.86
N TYR A 187 -4.74 12.25 2.68
CA TYR A 187 -4.04 11.04 2.25
C TYR A 187 -4.26 9.89 3.25
N LYS A 188 -4.03 10.13 4.56
CA LYS A 188 -4.26 9.13 5.62
C LYS A 188 -5.70 8.62 5.59
N LYS A 189 -6.68 9.53 5.46
CA LYS A 189 -8.10 9.18 5.35
C LYS A 189 -8.42 8.26 4.17
N GLN A 190 -7.91 8.60 2.98
CA GLN A 190 -8.12 7.80 1.77
C GLN A 190 -7.48 6.42 1.89
N MET A 191 -6.29 6.32 2.49
CA MET A 191 -5.55 5.07 2.58
C MET A 191 -6.25 4.00 3.43
N ILE A 192 -6.93 4.38 4.50
CA ILE A 192 -7.69 3.43 5.35
C ILE A 192 -9.21 3.59 5.23
N ASN A 193 -9.67 4.37 4.24
CA ASN A 193 -11.08 4.60 3.90
C ASN A 193 -11.93 5.03 5.10
N VAL A 194 -11.46 6.06 5.80
CA VAL A 194 -12.17 6.69 6.93
C VAL A 194 -12.72 8.04 6.51
N ASN A 195 -14.00 8.30 6.81
CA ASN A 195 -14.68 9.57 6.51
C ASN A 195 -14.36 10.59 7.62
#